data_AF-A0AA87QA87-F1
#
_entry.id   AF-A0AA87QA87-F1
#
_cell.length_a   1.000
_cell.length_b   1.000
_cell.length_c   1.000
_cell.angle_alpha   90.00
_cell.angle_beta   90.00
_cell.angle_gamma   90.00
#
_symmetry.space_group_name_H-M   'P 1'
#
loop_
_entity.id
_entity.type
_entity.pdbx_description
1 polymer ?
#
loop_
_entity_poly.entity_id
_entity_poly.type
_entity_poly.pdbx_seq_one_letter_code
_entity_poly.pdbx_strand_id
1 'polypeptide(L)'
;MVEIPSNFIGDFKVGDNLVYNAGVLRSLCDHNGGGGLNKLVMVQVGAILEAALGQIIYRAQNFYREGVPNIDEADRQEIEGKKIDKLNNIIDVMRKYGLLDELGAGIYDELHTLRKFQQGPYSG
;
A
#
# COMPACT_ATOMS: atom_id res chain seq x y z
N MET A 1 -3.67 7.34 -22.20
CA MET A 1 -4.25 6.59 -21.07
C MET A 1 -3.49 5.28 -21.03
N VAL A 2 -2.74 5.02 -19.96
CA VAL A 2 -2.01 3.75 -19.81
C VAL A 2 -2.89 2.85 -18.96
N GLU A 3 -3.46 1.80 -19.56
CA GLU A 3 -4.18 0.76 -18.84
C GLU A 3 -3.13 -0.21 -18.29
N ILE A 4 -2.91 -0.14 -16.98
CA ILE A 4 -2.11 -1.13 -16.25
C ILE A 4 -3.10 -2.18 -15.74
N PRO A 5 -3.00 -3.45 -16.15
CA PRO A 5 -3.83 -4.51 -15.60
C PRO A 5 -3.65 -4.56 -14.07
N SER A 6 -4.72 -4.27 -13.31
CA SER A 6 -4.70 -4.30 -11.85
C SER A 6 -4.82 -5.74 -11.35
N ASN A 7 -3.82 -6.55 -11.69
CA ASN A 7 -3.84 -7.97 -11.40
C ASN A 7 -3.46 -8.27 -9.94
N PHE A 8 -2.98 -7.28 -9.18
CA PHE A 8 -2.49 -7.49 -7.81
C PHE A 8 -3.58 -7.56 -6.74
N ILE A 9 -4.83 -7.21 -7.06
CA ILE A 9 -5.95 -7.28 -6.11
C ILE A 9 -6.43 -8.73 -6.01
N GLY A 10 -6.29 -9.33 -4.83
CA GLY A 10 -6.75 -10.70 -4.56
C GLY A 10 -8.16 -10.76 -3.96
N ASP A 11 -8.61 -9.70 -3.28
CA ASP A 11 -9.94 -9.59 -2.67
C ASP A 11 -10.78 -8.53 -3.41
N PHE A 12 -11.88 -8.98 -4.03
CA PHE A 12 -12.77 -8.12 -4.79
C PHE A 12 -13.34 -6.96 -3.98
N LYS A 13 -13.71 -7.19 -2.70
CA LYS A 13 -14.30 -6.16 -1.84
C LYS A 13 -13.26 -5.11 -1.47
N VAL A 14 -12.01 -5.52 -1.24
CA VAL A 14 -10.91 -4.57 -1.04
C VAL A 14 -10.65 -3.75 -2.30
N GLY A 15 -10.71 -4.38 -3.48
CA GLY A 15 -10.66 -3.70 -4.78
C GLY A 15 -11.71 -2.60 -4.94
N ASP A 16 -12.98 -2.92 -4.70
CA ASP A 16 -14.08 -1.94 -4.75
C ASP A 16 -13.85 -0.78 -3.77
N ASN A 17 -13.41 -1.10 -2.55
CA ASN A 17 -13.12 -0.09 -1.54
C ASN A 17 -11.95 0.82 -1.96
N LEU A 18 -10.92 0.30 -2.64
CA LEU A 18 -9.81 1.10 -3.16
C LEU A 18 -10.30 2.10 -4.20
N VAL A 19 -11.15 1.68 -5.13
CA VAL A 19 -11.74 2.57 -6.16
C VAL A 19 -12.57 3.67 -5.51
N TYR A 20 -13.45 3.31 -4.58
CA TYR A 20 -14.26 4.28 -3.85
C TYR A 20 -13.39 5.29 -3.08
N ASN A 21 -12.40 4.80 -2.34
CA ASN A 21 -11.49 5.64 -1.55
C ASN A 21 -10.60 6.54 -2.41
N ALA A 22 -10.22 6.11 -3.62
CA ALA A 22 -9.53 6.95 -4.58
C ALA A 22 -10.42 8.10 -5.08
N GLY A 23 -11.72 7.85 -5.28
CA GLY A 23 -12.70 8.90 -5.56
C GLY A 23 -12.82 9.93 -4.43
N VAL A 24 -12.83 9.47 -3.17
CA VAL A 24 -12.83 10.34 -1.99
C VAL A 24 -11.53 11.16 -1.90
N LEU A 25 -10.37 10.54 -2.15
CA LEU A 25 -9.08 11.24 -2.17
C LEU A 25 -9.08 12.37 -3.21
N ARG A 26 -9.56 12.08 -4.42
CA ARG A 26 -9.69 13.09 -5.48
C ARG A 26 -10.56 14.25 -5.01
N SER A 27 -11.73 13.97 -4.43
CA SER A 27 -12.61 15.01 -3.90
C SER A 27 -11.94 15.84 -2.80
N LEU A 28 -11.15 15.21 -1.91
CA LEU A 28 -10.40 15.93 -0.88
C LEU A 28 -9.37 16.87 -1.50
N CYS A 29 -8.60 16.40 -2.48
CA CYS A 29 -7.61 17.21 -3.19
C CYS A 29 -8.26 18.39 -3.92
N ASP A 30 -9.37 18.17 -4.62
CA ASP A 30 -10.10 19.20 -5.37
C ASP A 30 -10.59 20.34 -4.45
N HIS A 31 -10.88 20.04 -3.18
CA HIS A 31 -11.35 21.01 -2.19
C HIS A 31 -10.25 21.48 -1.23
N ASN A 32 -8.99 21.07 -1.43
CA ASN A 32 -7.86 21.41 -0.55
C ASN A 32 -7.15 22.71 -0.96
N GLY A 33 -7.89 23.71 -1.46
CA GLY A 33 -7.33 24.92 -2.08
C GLY A 33 -6.35 25.72 -1.19
N GLY A 34 -6.52 25.67 0.13
CA GLY A 34 -5.64 26.33 1.11
C GLY A 34 -4.77 25.39 1.94
N GLY A 35 -4.71 24.09 1.61
CA GLY A 35 -3.97 23.09 2.38
C GLY A 35 -4.61 22.68 3.72
N GLY A 36 -5.78 23.24 4.08
CA GLY A 36 -6.48 22.94 5.34
C GLY A 36 -6.92 21.47 5.49
N LEU A 37 -6.99 20.72 4.38
CA LEU A 37 -7.34 19.30 4.36
C LEU A 37 -6.11 18.40 4.20
N ASN A 38 -4.88 18.93 4.22
CA ASN A 38 -3.64 18.15 4.04
C ASN A 38 -3.58 16.90 4.93
N LYS A 39 -4.05 17.01 6.18
CA LYS A 39 -4.08 15.87 7.11
C LYS A 39 -5.06 14.78 6.65
N LEU A 40 -6.24 15.16 6.15
CA LEU A 40 -7.22 14.20 5.63
C LEU A 40 -6.74 13.56 4.33
N VAL A 41 -6.11 14.34 3.45
CA VAL A 41 -5.44 13.84 2.24
C VAL A 41 -4.38 12.80 2.62
N MET A 42 -3.51 13.10 3.57
CA MET A 42 -2.46 12.17 4.02
C MET A 42 -3.01 10.88 4.63
N VAL A 43 -4.04 10.99 5.48
CA VAL A 43 -4.70 9.80 6.05
C VAL A 43 -5.31 8.93 4.95
N GLN A 44 -5.96 9.56 3.97
CA GLN A 44 -6.59 8.85 2.87
C GLN A 44 -5.57 8.16 1.95
N VAL A 45 -4.47 8.84 1.63
CA VAL A 45 -3.34 8.25 0.87
C VAL A 45 -2.75 7.07 1.62
N GLY A 46 -2.48 7.21 2.93
CA GLY A 46 -1.95 6.14 3.76
C GLY A 46 -2.85 4.90 3.78
N ALA A 47 -4.17 5.10 3.92
CA ALA A 47 -5.15 4.00 3.92
C ALA A 47 -5.23 3.27 2.56
N ILE A 48 -5.21 4.00 1.44
CA ILE A 48 -5.20 3.41 0.09
C ILE A 48 -3.92 2.61 -0.12
N LEU A 49 -2.78 3.16 0.29
CA LEU A 49 -1.48 2.53 0.13
C LEU A 49 -1.35 1.27 1.00
N GLU A 50 -1.81 1.31 2.24
CA GLU A 50 -1.87 0.16 3.14
C GLU A 50 -2.72 -0.97 2.54
N ALA A 51 -3.92 -0.65 2.04
CA ALA A 51 -4.79 -1.63 1.41
C ALA A 51 -4.19 -2.20 0.13
N ALA A 52 -3.59 -1.37 -0.74
CA ALA A 52 -2.98 -1.82 -1.98
C ALA A 52 -1.76 -2.74 -1.75
N LEU A 53 -0.85 -2.34 -0.84
CA LEU A 53 0.30 -3.18 -0.49
C LEU A 53 -0.12 -4.46 0.24
N GLY A 54 -1.15 -4.38 1.09
CA GLY A 54 -1.73 -5.56 1.73
C GLY A 54 -2.29 -6.56 0.71
N GLN A 55 -2.86 -6.09 -0.40
CA GLN A 55 -3.35 -6.95 -1.47
C GLN A 55 -2.23 -7.68 -2.23
N ILE A 56 -1.07 -7.04 -2.42
CA ILE A 56 0.11 -7.70 -3.00
C ILE A 56 0.54 -8.89 -2.12
N ILE A 57 0.58 -8.69 -0.80
CA ILE A 57 0.95 -9.77 0.13
C ILE A 57 -0.15 -10.84 0.20
N TYR A 58 -1.41 -10.43 0.28
CA TYR A 58 -2.56 -11.34 0.28
C TYR A 58 -2.57 -12.23 -0.96
N ARG A 59 -2.22 -11.68 -2.13
CA ARG A 59 -2.08 -12.45 -3.37
C ARG A 59 -0.91 -13.41 -3.33
N ALA A 60 0.25 -12.99 -2.78
CA ALA A 60 1.39 -13.86 -2.55
C ALA A 60 1.05 -15.06 -1.65
N GLN A 61 0.22 -14.84 -0.63
CA GLN A 61 -0.26 -15.90 0.27
C GLN A 61 -1.25 -16.83 -0.44
N ASN A 62 -2.31 -16.29 -1.05
CA ASN A 62 -3.52 -17.06 -1.39
C ASN A 62 -3.65 -17.47 -2.88
N PHE A 63 -2.98 -16.78 -3.82
CA PHE A 63 -3.21 -16.96 -5.26
C PHE A 63 -1.90 -17.21 -6.04
N TYR A 64 -1.37 -18.42 -5.86
CA TYR A 64 -0.02 -18.85 -6.26
C TYR A 64 0.13 -19.37 -7.69
N ARG A 65 -0.95 -19.46 -8.47
CA ARG A 65 -0.87 -19.96 -9.86
C ARG A 65 -0.13 -19.01 -10.80
N GLU A 66 -0.08 -17.72 -10.50
CA GLU A 66 0.63 -16.71 -11.32
C GLU A 66 1.98 -16.28 -10.71
N GLY A 67 2.25 -16.65 -9.45
CA GLY A 67 3.45 -16.23 -8.72
C GLY A 67 3.49 -14.72 -8.39
N VAL A 68 4.20 -14.36 -7.32
CA VAL A 68 4.64 -12.97 -7.11
C VAL A 68 6.14 -12.94 -7.43
N PRO A 69 6.62 -12.06 -8.33
CA PRO A 69 8.04 -11.98 -8.66
C PRO A 69 8.86 -11.77 -7.37
N ASN A 70 10.01 -12.44 -7.27
CA ASN A 70 11.00 -12.30 -6.18
C ASN A 70 10.64 -12.88 -4.79
N ILE A 71 9.66 -13.78 -4.67
CA ILE A 71 9.40 -14.53 -3.42
C ILE A 71 9.60 -16.03 -3.66
N ASP A 72 10.57 -16.64 -2.97
CA ASP A 72 10.78 -18.10 -2.98
C ASP A 72 9.71 -18.82 -2.12
N GLU A 73 9.43 -20.08 -2.40
CA GLU A 73 8.38 -20.88 -1.77
C GLU A 73 8.62 -21.06 -0.25
N ALA A 74 9.89 -21.11 0.18
CA ALA A 74 10.25 -21.17 1.60
C ALA A 74 9.91 -19.88 2.36
N ASP A 75 10.17 -18.74 1.73
CA ASP A 75 9.84 -17.42 2.26
C ASP A 75 8.33 -17.18 2.25
N ARG A 76 7.64 -17.73 1.25
CA ARG A 76 6.19 -17.66 1.10
C ARG A 76 5.45 -18.35 2.26
N GLN A 77 5.90 -19.53 2.69
CA GLN A 77 5.34 -20.21 3.87
C GLN A 77 5.53 -19.41 5.16
N GLU A 78 6.63 -18.64 5.28
CA GLU A 78 6.88 -17.76 6.42
C GLU A 78 5.92 -16.56 6.45
N ILE A 79 5.48 -16.08 5.27
CA ILE A 79 4.52 -14.97 5.13
C ILE A 79 3.09 -15.46 5.33
N GLU A 80 2.74 -16.67 4.88
CA GLU A 80 1.38 -17.26 4.95
C GLU A 80 0.84 -17.34 6.38
N GLY A 81 1.70 -17.51 7.38
CA GLY A 81 1.34 -17.53 8.80
C GLY A 81 1.30 -16.18 9.52
N LYS A 82 1.71 -15.08 8.88
CA LYS A 82 1.84 -13.77 9.55
C LYS A 82 0.61 -12.90 9.33
N LYS A 83 0.07 -12.41 10.44
CA LYS A 83 -1.00 -11.40 10.44
C LYS A 83 -0.39 -10.02 10.21
N ILE A 84 -0.60 -9.48 9.01
CA ILE A 84 -0.05 -8.18 8.60
C ILE A 84 -1.13 -7.12 8.80
N ASP A 85 -1.20 -6.59 10.02
CA ASP A 85 -2.28 -5.70 10.45
C ASP A 85 -1.90 -4.20 10.44
N LYS A 86 -0.66 -3.83 10.08
CA LYS A 86 -0.20 -2.42 10.10
C LYS A 86 0.73 -2.09 8.93
N LEU A 87 0.61 -0.89 8.39
CA LEU A 87 1.50 -0.32 7.37
C LEU A 87 2.99 -0.50 7.68
N ASN A 88 3.40 -0.45 8.95
CA ASN A 88 4.79 -0.75 9.34
C ASN A 88 5.20 -2.18 8.98
N ASN A 89 4.38 -3.17 9.37
CA ASN A 89 4.66 -4.58 9.11
C ASN A 89 4.65 -4.87 7.61
N ILE A 90 3.80 -4.17 6.85
CA ILE A 90 3.78 -4.23 5.39
C ILE A 90 5.11 -3.72 4.82
N ILE A 91 5.57 -2.53 5.22
CA ILE A 91 6.83 -1.95 4.74
C ILE A 91 8.01 -2.87 5.07
N ASP A 92 8.04 -3.42 6.30
CA ASP A 92 9.10 -4.33 6.74
C ASP A 92 9.14 -5.63 5.90
N VAL A 93 7.97 -6.20 5.59
CA VAL A 93 7.86 -7.37 4.70
C VAL A 93 8.28 -7.02 3.27
N MET A 94 7.81 -5.91 2.72
CA MET A 94 8.18 -5.47 1.37
C MET A 94 9.70 -5.28 1.24
N ARG A 95 10.32 -4.66 2.25
CA ARG A 95 11.78 -4.44 2.31
C ARG A 95 12.55 -5.74 2.45
N LYS A 96 12.07 -6.69 3.27
CA LYS A 96 12.71 -8.01 3.43
C LYS A 96 12.81 -8.76 2.10
N TYR A 97 11.79 -8.64 1.25
CA TYR A 97 11.68 -9.40 0.00
C TYR A 97 11.98 -8.57 -1.26
N GLY A 98 12.48 -7.34 -1.10
CA GLY A 98 12.86 -6.48 -2.22
C GLY A 98 11.72 -6.18 -3.21
N LEU A 99 10.46 -6.21 -2.74
CA LEU A 99 9.28 -6.18 -3.62
C LEU A 99 9.10 -4.85 -4.37
N LEU A 100 9.73 -3.78 -3.88
CA LEU A 100 9.65 -2.44 -4.44
C LEU A 100 10.99 -1.94 -4.97
N ASP A 101 12.03 -2.78 -5.04
CA ASP A 101 13.40 -2.36 -5.34
C ASP A 101 13.54 -1.72 -6.73
N GLU A 102 12.68 -2.11 -7.67
CA GLU A 102 12.60 -1.53 -9.01
C GLU A 102 11.99 -0.12 -9.04
N LEU A 103 11.32 0.32 -7.96
CA LEU A 103 10.72 1.65 -7.85
C LEU A 103 11.70 2.73 -7.34
N GLY A 104 12.94 2.35 -7.03
CA GLY A 104 14.03 3.25 -6.67
C GLY A 104 14.52 3.13 -5.24
N ALA A 105 15.79 3.47 -5.01
CA ALA A 105 16.51 3.22 -3.76
C ALA A 105 15.92 3.89 -2.51
N GLY A 106 15.06 4.90 -2.66
CA GLY A 106 14.44 5.65 -1.56
C GLY A 106 13.03 5.18 -1.18
N ILE A 107 12.42 4.26 -1.93
CA ILE A 107 10.98 3.99 -1.83
C ILE A 107 10.53 3.58 -0.42
N TYR A 108 11.30 2.72 0.25
CA TYR A 108 10.96 2.28 1.60
C TYR A 108 11.08 3.41 2.64
N ASP A 109 12.03 4.32 2.46
CA ASP A 109 12.22 5.46 3.36
C ASP A 109 11.13 6.52 3.14
N GLU A 110 10.68 6.69 1.89
CA GLU A 110 9.50 7.50 1.55
C GLU A 110 8.23 6.92 2.17
N LEU A 111 8.03 5.60 2.11
CA LEU A 111 6.91 4.92 2.76
C LEU A 111 6.93 5.06 4.29
N HIS A 112 8.12 4.95 4.91
CA HIS A 112 8.28 5.23 6.34
C HIS A 112 8.02 6.71 6.68
N THR A 113 8.38 7.64 5.78
CA THR A 113 8.12 9.06 5.94
C THR A 113 6.62 9.35 5.87
N LEU A 114 5.91 8.74 4.91
CA LEU A 114 4.45 8.83 4.78
C LEU A 114 3.74 8.31 6.04
N ARG A 115 4.20 7.16 6.57
CA ARG A 115 3.71 6.63 7.86
C ARG A 115 3.88 7.64 9.01
N LYS A 116 5.04 8.33 9.08
CA LYS A 116 5.27 9.34 10.12
C LYS A 116 4.32 10.53 9.99
N PHE A 117 4.04 10.99 8.76
CA PHE A 117 3.06 12.06 8.53
C PHE A 117 1.62 11.66 8.87
N GLN A 118 1.26 10.39 8.69
CA GLN A 118 -0.05 9.87 9.10
C GLN A 118 -0.22 9.80 10.63
N GLN A 119 0.86 9.46 11.37
CA GLN A 119 0.81 9.20 12.81
C GLN A 119 1.20 10.41 13.68
N GLY A 120 1.90 11.40 13.12
CA GLY A 120 2.42 12.55 13.87
C GLY A 120 1.45 13.75 13.92
N PRO A 121 1.57 14.62 14.96
CA PRO A 121 1.05 15.98 14.88
C PRO A 121 1.93 16.80 13.91
N TYR A 122 1.32 17.49 12.95
CA TYR A 122 2.03 18.50 12.15
C TYR A 122 2.36 19.68 13.08
N SER A 123 3.64 19.95 13.30
CA SER A 123 4.08 21.28 13.71
C SER A 123 3.99 22.17 12.47
N GLY A 124 3.05 23.11 12.49
CA GLY A 124 2.90 24.15 11.46
C GLY A 124 4.03 25.16 11.49
#